data_AF-A0A6N0I0W6-F1
#
_entry.id   AF-A0A6N0I0W6-F1
#
_cell.length_a   1.000
_cell.length_b   1.000
_cell.length_c   1.000
_cell.angle_alpha   90.00
_cell.angle_beta   90.00
_cell.angle_gamma   90.00
#
_symmetry.space_group_name_H-M   'P 1'
#
loop_
_entity.id
_entity.type
_entity.pdbx_description
1 polymer ?
#
loop_
_entity_poly.entity_id
_entity_poly.type
_entity_poly.pdbx_seq_one_letter_code
_entity_poly.pdbx_strand_id
1 'polypeptide(L)'
;MAHKVNTHSPPLVVDLDGTLTPTDTLLESILLQIKASPFTLFLFPFWLLLGRAHFKRKIANNITLPAELLPYNQELLNYLKQQKRIGRKLILATAAHESIASKVSAHLKIFDQVLSTNLNVNLKGKNKLSAIRNAVGNDFSYAGDSPADLPIWESAKTAIFVNLKNKHKDQLSESVIIEREFHIPGPTLVAWIKAIRLHQWTKNILLFIPLLTSFSFIDAEKSASAIIGFLAFSLLASGTYIFNDLWDISSDRQHPTKNNRPFASAQLSIISGIILAATLVTAGIVTGSYLSSDFTLVLILYLALTSLYSFFIKESFLFDAFTLSILYTMRIIAGAVAIGVDTSPWLLTFSLFIFFSLALVKRCSELKSIQDTDREQIIGRSYCTKDLGAIFTLGVGTAISSVIIFGLFILSDNTQERYQSPHLLWLAVLGLCYWLSLIWIKTAHGEMNDDPLIFVFSNIRSLITIILIAAILIISHFSSIGDLV
;
A
#
# COMPACT_ATOMS: atom_id res chain seq x y z
N MET A 1 28.87 -3.72 -53.64
CA MET A 1 29.84 -3.90 -52.54
C MET A 1 29.08 -4.44 -51.34
N ALA A 2 29.29 -5.70 -51.01
CA ALA A 2 28.63 -6.38 -49.90
C ALA A 2 29.11 -5.81 -48.55
N HIS A 3 28.19 -5.30 -47.73
CA HIS A 3 28.45 -5.04 -46.33
C HIS A 3 28.75 -6.37 -45.65
N LYS A 4 30.01 -6.57 -45.25
CA LYS A 4 30.44 -7.64 -44.34
C LYS A 4 29.56 -7.60 -43.10
N VAL A 5 28.76 -8.65 -42.91
CA VAL A 5 28.09 -8.96 -41.64
C VAL A 5 29.21 -9.19 -40.62
N ASN A 6 29.29 -8.33 -39.61
CA ASN A 6 30.26 -8.45 -38.53
C ASN A 6 29.78 -9.62 -37.63
N THR A 7 30.39 -10.79 -37.76
CA THR A 7 29.84 -12.08 -37.28
C THR A 7 30.06 -12.40 -35.80
N HIS A 8 30.61 -11.51 -34.96
CA HIS A 8 30.62 -11.74 -33.52
C HIS A 8 30.47 -10.45 -32.72
N SER A 9 29.23 -10.08 -32.38
CA SER A 9 28.99 -9.16 -31.27
C SER A 9 29.55 -9.79 -29.99
N PRO A 10 30.34 -9.05 -29.20
CA PRO A 10 30.97 -9.60 -28.00
C PRO A 10 29.91 -10.07 -26.99
N PRO A 11 30.22 -11.05 -26.12
CA PRO A 11 29.31 -11.51 -25.07
C PRO A 11 28.75 -10.32 -24.27
N LEU A 12 27.44 -10.32 -24.06
CA LEU A 12 26.76 -9.27 -23.29
C LEU A 12 26.54 -9.73 -21.85
N VAL A 13 27.19 -9.04 -20.93
CA VAL A 13 27.06 -9.22 -19.50
C VAL A 13 26.03 -8.24 -18.95
N VAL A 14 25.12 -8.71 -18.12
CA VAL A 14 23.97 -7.93 -17.62
C VAL A 14 23.92 -8.01 -16.10
N ASP A 15 23.82 -6.87 -15.41
CA ASP A 15 23.52 -6.85 -13.97
C ASP A 15 22.04 -7.12 -13.69
N LEU A 16 21.75 -7.58 -12.47
CA LEU A 16 20.39 -7.89 -12.03
C LEU A 16 19.70 -6.66 -11.40
N ASP A 17 20.13 -6.30 -10.19
CA ASP A 17 19.53 -5.26 -9.36
C ASP A 17 19.75 -3.88 -10.00
N GLY A 18 18.71 -3.05 -10.09
CA GLY A 18 18.75 -1.73 -10.74
C GLY A 18 18.82 -1.74 -12.27
N THR A 19 19.19 -2.87 -12.88
CA THR A 19 19.40 -3.02 -14.33
C THR A 19 18.31 -3.87 -14.98
N LEU A 20 18.33 -5.20 -14.76
CA LEU A 20 17.33 -6.12 -15.32
C LEU A 20 16.01 -6.05 -14.56
N THR A 21 16.08 -5.84 -13.25
CA THR A 21 14.94 -5.51 -12.39
C THR A 21 15.18 -4.13 -11.76
N PRO A 22 14.17 -3.23 -11.68
CA PRO A 22 14.36 -1.90 -11.06
C PRO A 22 14.58 -1.95 -9.56
N THR A 23 14.27 -3.09 -8.93
CA THR A 23 14.30 -3.27 -7.49
C THR A 23 15.66 -3.79 -7.01
N ASP A 24 15.85 -3.81 -5.69
CA ASP A 24 16.95 -4.49 -5.03
C ASP A 24 16.45 -5.82 -4.46
N THR A 25 16.92 -6.93 -5.03
CA THR A 25 16.50 -8.27 -4.63
C THR A 25 16.89 -8.63 -3.20
N LEU A 26 17.93 -8.01 -2.63
CA LEU A 26 18.28 -8.19 -1.23
C LEU A 26 17.26 -7.52 -0.32
N LEU A 27 16.84 -6.28 -0.63
CA LEU A 27 15.82 -5.58 0.17
C LEU A 27 14.49 -6.31 0.15
N GLU A 28 14.07 -6.84 -1.00
CA GLU A 28 12.86 -7.68 -1.08
C GLU A 28 12.99 -8.97 -0.27
N SER A 29 14.14 -9.63 -0.34
CA SER A 29 14.40 -10.84 0.44
C SER A 29 14.40 -10.57 1.96
N ILE A 30 14.88 -9.38 2.38
CA ILE A 30 14.81 -8.92 3.77
C ILE A 30 13.35 -8.74 4.21
N LEU A 31 12.53 -8.05 3.41
CA LEU A 31 11.12 -7.84 3.74
C LEU A 31 10.37 -9.17 3.87
N LEU A 32 10.61 -10.10 2.95
CA LEU A 32 10.04 -11.45 3.02
C LEU A 32 10.52 -12.23 4.25
N GLN A 33 11.80 -12.10 4.63
CA GLN A 33 12.32 -12.73 5.85
C GLN A 33 11.62 -12.19 7.10
N ILE A 34 11.45 -10.86 7.20
CA ILE A 34 10.77 -10.24 8.35
C ILE A 34 9.29 -10.67 8.37
N LYS A 35 8.65 -10.79 7.20
CA LYS A 35 7.26 -11.25 7.10
C LYS A 35 7.07 -12.70 7.54
N ALA A 36 8.00 -13.59 7.16
CA ALA A 36 7.95 -14.99 7.57
C ALA A 36 8.35 -15.18 9.05
N SER A 37 9.31 -14.40 9.55
CA SER A 37 9.79 -14.49 10.93
C SER A 37 10.26 -13.12 11.44
N PRO A 38 9.37 -12.35 12.09
CA PRO A 38 9.67 -10.98 12.55
C PRO A 38 10.88 -10.91 13.51
N PHE A 39 11.08 -11.93 14.34
CA PHE A 39 12.19 -12.00 15.29
C PHE A 39 13.57 -12.01 14.62
N THR A 40 13.65 -12.36 13.33
CA THR A 40 14.91 -12.33 12.57
C THR A 40 15.51 -10.92 12.50
N LEU A 41 14.70 -9.87 12.61
CA LEU A 41 15.17 -8.49 12.60
C LEU A 41 16.25 -8.23 13.65
N PHE A 42 16.13 -8.84 14.84
CA PHE A 42 17.10 -8.72 15.93
C PHE A 42 18.43 -9.45 15.64
N LEU A 43 18.44 -10.40 14.69
CA LEU A 43 19.63 -11.14 14.28
C LEU A 43 20.45 -10.43 13.18
N PHE A 44 19.85 -9.47 12.47
CA PHE A 44 20.51 -8.78 11.35
C PHE A 44 21.83 -8.10 11.73
N PRO A 45 21.95 -7.38 12.87
CA PRO A 45 23.22 -6.79 13.27
C PRO A 45 24.33 -7.84 13.44
N PHE A 46 24.01 -8.98 14.07
CA PHE A 46 24.97 -10.07 14.27
C PHE A 46 25.41 -10.70 12.94
N TRP A 47 24.48 -10.90 12.01
CA TRP A 47 24.81 -11.44 10.69
C TRP A 47 25.64 -10.46 9.85
N LEU A 48 25.41 -9.15 9.98
CA LEU A 48 26.20 -8.12 9.31
C LEU A 48 27.62 -8.00 9.88
N LEU A 49 27.80 -8.20 11.19
CA LEU A 49 29.13 -8.25 11.83
C LEU A 49 29.98 -9.41 11.28
N LEU A 50 29.35 -10.52 10.91
CA LEU A 50 30.01 -11.66 10.23
C LEU A 50 30.28 -11.42 8.73
N GLY A 51 29.94 -10.23 8.21
CA GLY A 51 30.23 -9.79 6.85
C GLY A 51 29.03 -9.83 5.89
N ARG A 52 29.09 -9.01 4.84
CA ARG A 52 27.99 -8.84 3.86
C ARG A 52 27.65 -10.12 3.09
N ALA A 53 28.64 -10.94 2.76
CA ALA A 53 28.40 -12.23 2.09
C ALA A 53 27.66 -13.21 3.02
N HIS A 54 28.03 -13.24 4.31
CA HIS A 54 27.34 -14.04 5.33
C HIS A 54 25.89 -13.62 5.50
N PHE A 55 25.64 -12.31 5.60
CA PHE A 55 24.30 -11.75 5.70
C PHE A 55 23.40 -12.15 4.52
N LYS A 56 23.88 -11.96 3.28
CA LYS A 56 23.15 -12.37 2.07
C LYS A 56 22.83 -13.86 2.07
N ARG A 57 23.78 -14.71 2.49
CA ARG A 57 23.59 -16.16 2.60
C ARG A 57 22.50 -16.53 3.61
N LYS A 58 22.52 -15.95 4.80
CA LYS A 58 21.52 -16.25 5.84
C LYS A 58 20.10 -15.94 5.37
N ILE A 59 19.91 -14.81 4.69
CA ILE A 59 18.63 -14.45 4.10
C ILE A 59 18.25 -15.42 2.98
N ALA A 60 19.17 -15.68 2.05
CA ALA A 60 18.92 -16.53 0.89
C ALA A 60 18.65 -18.00 1.22
N ASN A 61 19.14 -18.49 2.37
CA ASN A 61 18.86 -19.85 2.87
C ASN A 61 17.46 -19.96 3.48
N ASN A 62 16.95 -18.89 4.07
CA ASN A 62 15.67 -18.90 4.78
C ASN A 62 14.50 -18.54 3.85
N ILE A 63 14.75 -17.76 2.80
CA ILE A 63 13.72 -17.25 1.90
C ILE A 63 14.06 -17.53 0.45
N THR A 64 13.03 -17.95 -0.30
CA THR A 64 13.07 -18.02 -1.75
C THR A 64 12.31 -16.84 -2.34
N LEU A 65 13.00 -15.98 -3.08
CA LEU A 65 12.37 -14.93 -3.88
C LEU A 65 11.79 -15.54 -5.17
N PRO A 66 10.48 -15.42 -5.44
CA PRO A 66 9.88 -15.92 -6.67
C PRO A 66 10.28 -15.03 -7.86
N ALA A 67 11.16 -15.55 -8.72
CA ALA A 67 11.67 -14.81 -9.89
C ALA A 67 10.56 -14.37 -10.87
N GLU A 68 9.44 -15.10 -10.93
CA GLU A 68 8.27 -14.76 -11.75
C GLU A 68 7.58 -13.47 -11.31
N LEU A 69 7.67 -13.12 -10.02
CA LEU A 69 7.05 -11.93 -9.45
C LEU A 69 8.00 -10.74 -9.40
N LEU A 70 9.20 -10.82 -9.97
CA LEU A 70 10.08 -9.66 -10.05
C LEU A 70 9.59 -8.71 -11.15
N PRO A 71 9.58 -7.39 -10.90
CA PRO A 71 9.32 -6.41 -11.94
C PRO A 71 10.54 -6.38 -12.85
N TYR A 72 10.37 -6.73 -14.12
CA TYR A 72 11.46 -6.68 -15.11
C TYR A 72 11.39 -5.40 -15.93
N ASN A 73 12.56 -4.82 -16.25
CA ASN A 73 12.65 -3.78 -17.27
C ASN A 73 12.31 -4.41 -18.63
N GLN A 74 11.07 -4.22 -19.09
CA GLN A 74 10.55 -4.88 -20.28
C GLN A 74 11.28 -4.46 -21.55
N GLU A 75 11.72 -3.20 -21.66
CA GLU A 75 12.48 -2.72 -22.82
C GLU A 75 13.84 -3.41 -22.93
N LEU A 76 14.59 -3.45 -21.83
CA LEU A 76 15.86 -4.15 -21.77
C LEU A 76 15.67 -5.66 -22.00
N LEU A 77 14.67 -6.27 -21.36
CA LEU A 77 14.40 -7.70 -21.50
C LEU A 77 14.05 -8.09 -22.94
N ASN A 78 13.25 -7.27 -23.64
CA ASN A 78 12.93 -7.48 -25.05
C ASN A 78 14.16 -7.36 -25.94
N TYR A 79 15.03 -6.39 -25.68
CA TYR A 79 16.31 -6.25 -26.36
C TYR A 79 17.22 -7.46 -26.11
N LEU A 80 17.35 -7.95 -24.87
CA LEU A 80 18.14 -9.13 -24.54
C LEU A 80 17.61 -10.39 -25.25
N LYS A 81 16.28 -10.58 -25.29
CA LYS A 81 15.65 -11.66 -26.07
C LYS A 81 16.00 -11.58 -27.56
N GLN A 82 16.04 -10.36 -28.13
CA GLN A 82 16.47 -10.15 -29.51
C GLN A 82 17.95 -10.51 -29.70
N GLN A 83 18.84 -10.07 -28.79
CA GLN A 83 20.26 -10.39 -28.83
C GLN A 83 20.51 -11.90 -28.74
N LYS A 84 19.72 -12.60 -27.91
CA LYS A 84 19.79 -14.06 -27.79
C LYS A 84 19.40 -14.76 -29.09
N ARG A 85 18.35 -14.28 -29.77
CA ARG A 85 17.88 -14.84 -31.06
C ARG A 85 18.91 -14.71 -32.18
N ILE A 86 19.73 -13.65 -32.18
CA ILE A 86 20.81 -13.47 -33.15
C ILE A 86 22.11 -14.18 -32.75
N GLY A 87 22.07 -15.02 -31.70
CA GLY A 87 23.20 -15.87 -31.30
C GLY A 87 24.23 -15.22 -30.37
N ARG A 88 23.96 -14.01 -29.84
CA ARG A 88 24.88 -13.37 -28.89
C ARG A 88 24.85 -14.11 -27.55
N LYS A 89 26.04 -14.44 -27.01
CA LYS A 89 26.19 -15.04 -25.68
C LYS A 89 25.75 -14.03 -24.62
N LEU A 90 24.83 -14.42 -23.75
CA LEU A 90 24.32 -13.58 -22.65
C LEU A 90 24.74 -14.13 -21.31
N ILE A 91 25.25 -13.26 -20.42
CA ILE A 91 25.70 -13.64 -19.08
C ILE A 91 25.04 -12.76 -18.04
N LEU A 92 24.44 -13.36 -17.03
CA LEU A 92 23.94 -12.64 -15.86
C LEU A 92 25.08 -12.49 -14.85
N ALA A 93 25.52 -11.28 -14.54
CA ALA A 93 26.60 -11.04 -13.57
C ALA A 93 26.15 -10.10 -12.45
N THR A 94 25.86 -10.65 -11.28
CA THR A 94 25.19 -9.92 -10.20
C THR A 94 25.85 -10.07 -8.84
N ALA A 95 25.69 -9.04 -8.01
CA ALA A 95 26.01 -9.09 -6.59
C ALA A 95 24.95 -9.86 -5.77
N ALA A 96 23.82 -10.24 -6.36
CA ALA A 96 22.82 -11.09 -5.72
C ALA A 96 23.38 -12.48 -5.40
N HIS A 97 22.79 -13.14 -4.40
CA HIS A 97 23.15 -14.50 -4.02
C HIS A 97 22.78 -15.49 -5.14
N GLU A 98 23.58 -16.56 -5.29
CA GLU A 98 23.40 -17.59 -6.32
C GLU A 98 21.98 -18.14 -6.41
N SER A 99 21.33 -18.39 -5.27
CA SER A 99 19.94 -18.90 -5.24
C SER A 99 18.92 -17.98 -5.93
N ILE A 100 19.16 -16.66 -5.97
CA ILE A 100 18.31 -15.69 -6.67
C ILE A 100 18.70 -15.66 -8.15
N ALA A 101 19.99 -15.49 -8.44
CA ALA A 101 20.50 -15.35 -9.80
C ALA A 101 20.17 -16.58 -10.66
N SER A 102 20.33 -17.79 -10.11
CA SER A 102 20.01 -19.04 -10.80
C SER A 102 18.51 -19.19 -11.07
N LYS A 103 17.63 -18.74 -10.15
CA LYS A 103 16.17 -18.75 -10.37
C LYS A 103 15.73 -17.76 -11.44
N VAL A 104 16.31 -16.56 -11.46
CA VAL A 104 16.05 -15.56 -12.51
C VAL A 104 16.50 -16.11 -13.87
N SER A 105 17.69 -16.69 -13.95
CA SER A 105 18.18 -17.31 -15.18
C SER A 105 17.29 -18.47 -15.65
N ALA A 106 16.88 -19.35 -14.75
CA ALA A 106 15.99 -20.47 -15.05
C ALA A 106 14.59 -20.03 -15.50
N HIS A 107 14.08 -18.93 -14.92
CA HIS A 107 12.80 -18.35 -15.30
C HIS A 107 12.85 -17.71 -16.69
N LEU A 108 13.84 -16.86 -16.96
CA LEU A 108 13.93 -16.10 -18.22
C LEU A 108 14.45 -16.94 -19.40
N LYS A 109 15.29 -17.96 -19.14
CA LYS A 109 15.85 -18.89 -20.14
C LYS A 109 16.61 -18.21 -21.30
N ILE A 110 17.17 -17.02 -21.05
CA ILE A 110 17.94 -16.26 -22.05
C ILE A 110 19.45 -16.25 -21.78
N PHE A 111 19.89 -16.54 -20.55
CA PHE A 111 21.30 -16.47 -20.16
C PHE A 111 22.01 -17.82 -20.35
N ASP A 112 23.21 -17.76 -20.90
CA ASP A 112 24.10 -18.91 -21.13
C ASP A 112 24.90 -19.26 -19.88
N GLN A 113 25.17 -18.26 -19.03
CA GLN A 113 25.98 -18.40 -17.83
C GLN A 113 25.53 -17.39 -16.77
N VAL A 114 25.68 -17.77 -15.50
CA VAL A 114 25.39 -16.93 -14.34
C VAL A 114 26.64 -16.78 -13.49
N LEU A 115 27.02 -15.53 -13.22
CA LEU A 115 28.05 -15.14 -12.28
C LEU A 115 27.36 -14.44 -11.09
N SER A 116 27.49 -14.99 -9.89
CA SER A 116 26.75 -14.51 -8.73
C SER A 116 27.56 -14.60 -7.45
N THR A 117 27.19 -13.80 -6.44
CA THR A 117 27.88 -13.82 -5.15
C THR A 117 27.73 -15.19 -4.49
N ASN A 118 28.88 -15.78 -4.12
CA ASN A 118 28.97 -17.09 -3.47
C ASN A 118 29.55 -16.96 -2.04
N LEU A 119 29.88 -18.10 -1.43
CA LEU A 119 30.35 -18.21 -0.04
C LEU A 119 31.56 -17.34 0.29
N ASN A 120 32.49 -17.17 -0.66
CA ASN A 120 33.80 -16.57 -0.41
C ASN A 120 33.97 -15.21 -1.09
N VAL A 121 33.18 -14.92 -2.13
CA VAL A 121 33.39 -13.73 -2.97
C VAL A 121 32.08 -12.98 -3.21
N ASN A 122 32.02 -11.73 -2.73
CA ASN A 122 30.98 -10.77 -3.10
C ASN A 122 31.31 -10.17 -4.49
N LEU A 123 30.49 -10.49 -5.50
CA LEU A 123 30.64 -10.03 -6.89
C LEU A 123 30.16 -8.58 -7.06
N LYS A 124 30.92 -7.62 -6.51
CA LYS A 124 30.69 -6.18 -6.70
C LYS A 124 31.97 -5.47 -7.15
N GLY A 125 31.85 -4.50 -8.05
CA GLY A 125 32.98 -3.69 -8.53
C GLY A 125 34.12 -4.53 -9.11
N LYS A 126 35.34 -4.37 -8.60
CA LYS A 126 36.57 -5.05 -9.10
C LYS A 126 36.48 -6.59 -9.07
N ASN A 127 35.80 -7.17 -8.08
CA ASN A 127 35.58 -8.62 -8.02
C ASN A 127 34.64 -9.10 -9.13
N LYS A 128 33.61 -8.31 -9.44
CA LYS A 128 32.68 -8.58 -10.55
C LYS A 128 33.43 -8.52 -11.88
N LEU A 129 34.25 -7.49 -12.10
CA LEU A 129 35.11 -7.38 -13.29
C LEU A 129 36.04 -8.58 -13.46
N SER A 130 36.71 -9.00 -12.38
CA SER A 130 37.63 -10.14 -12.42
C SER A 130 36.91 -11.44 -12.80
N ALA A 131 35.73 -11.66 -12.24
CA ALA A 131 34.89 -12.81 -12.58
C ALA A 131 34.39 -12.77 -14.03
N ILE A 132 34.02 -11.59 -14.53
CA ILE A 132 33.63 -11.38 -15.93
C ILE A 132 34.79 -11.73 -16.86
N ARG A 133 35.99 -11.19 -16.60
CA ARG A 133 37.18 -11.46 -17.42
C ARG A 133 37.55 -12.93 -17.44
N ASN A 134 37.40 -13.64 -16.32
CA ASN A 134 37.63 -15.08 -16.27
C ASN A 134 36.61 -15.88 -17.10
N ALA A 135 35.37 -15.38 -17.26
CA ALA A 135 34.30 -16.07 -17.96
C ALA A 135 34.23 -15.78 -19.47
N VAL A 136 34.59 -14.57 -19.91
CA VAL A 136 34.46 -14.13 -21.31
C VAL A 136 35.71 -13.47 -21.90
N GLY A 137 36.78 -13.30 -21.11
CA GLY A 137 37.97 -12.57 -21.53
C GLY A 137 37.77 -11.06 -21.47
N ASN A 138 38.60 -10.33 -22.22
CA ASN A 138 38.62 -8.87 -22.23
C ASN A 138 37.68 -8.24 -23.26
N ASP A 139 37.07 -9.02 -24.15
CA ASP A 139 36.14 -8.52 -25.18
C ASP A 139 34.69 -8.85 -24.79
N PHE A 140 34.06 -7.94 -24.05
CA PHE A 140 32.67 -8.07 -23.61
C PHE A 140 31.94 -6.72 -23.62
N SER A 141 30.62 -6.78 -23.65
CA SER A 141 29.73 -5.65 -23.44
C SER A 141 29.10 -5.74 -22.06
N TYR A 142 28.83 -4.61 -21.41
CA TYR A 142 28.25 -4.60 -20.07
C TYR A 142 27.02 -3.68 -19.96
N ALA A 143 25.91 -4.25 -19.46
CA ALA A 143 24.70 -3.54 -19.08
C ALA A 143 24.64 -3.39 -17.56
N GLY A 144 24.55 -2.14 -17.09
CA GLY A 144 24.50 -1.79 -15.66
C GLY A 144 23.81 -0.46 -15.40
N ASP A 145 23.63 -0.10 -14.13
CA ASP A 145 22.93 1.11 -13.69
C ASP A 145 23.75 1.98 -12.71
N SER A 146 24.83 1.43 -12.13
CA SER A 146 25.44 2.02 -10.95
C SER A 146 26.84 2.61 -11.19
N PRO A 147 27.23 3.69 -10.50
CA PRO A 147 28.62 4.15 -10.47
C PRO A 147 29.62 3.09 -9.94
N ALA A 148 29.13 2.07 -9.22
CA ALA A 148 29.97 0.94 -8.81
C ALA A 148 30.50 0.10 -9.99
N ASP A 149 29.88 0.24 -11.16
CA ASP A 149 30.22 -0.47 -12.39
C ASP A 149 31.16 0.33 -13.30
N LEU A 150 31.58 1.55 -12.91
CA LEU A 150 32.57 2.35 -13.67
C LEU A 150 33.81 1.53 -14.08
N PRO A 151 34.46 0.75 -13.19
CA PRO A 151 35.62 -0.05 -13.58
C PRO A 151 35.31 -1.14 -14.61
N ILE A 152 34.05 -1.60 -14.65
CA ILE A 152 33.59 -2.64 -15.58
C ILE A 152 33.36 -2.01 -16.95
N TRP A 153 32.69 -0.87 -17.01
CA TRP A 153 32.50 -0.13 -18.24
C TRP A 153 33.83 0.29 -18.87
N GLU A 154 34.77 0.85 -18.09
CA GLU A 154 36.12 1.21 -18.56
C GLU A 154 36.89 0.03 -19.21
N SER A 155 36.52 -1.20 -18.84
CA SER A 155 37.11 -2.43 -19.39
C SER A 155 36.28 -3.10 -20.48
N ALA A 156 35.05 -2.62 -20.72
CA ALA A 156 34.12 -3.19 -21.68
C ALA A 156 34.31 -2.53 -23.05
N LYS A 157 34.07 -3.29 -24.12
CA LYS A 157 34.14 -2.77 -25.48
C LYS A 157 32.95 -1.87 -25.81
N THR A 158 31.78 -2.25 -25.32
CA THR A 158 30.58 -1.41 -25.40
C THR A 158 29.84 -1.37 -24.07
N ALA A 159 29.23 -0.22 -23.79
CA ALA A 159 28.41 0.01 -22.61
C ALA A 159 26.93 0.07 -22.98
N ILE A 160 26.11 -0.56 -22.16
CA ILE A 160 24.67 -0.34 -22.13
C ILE A 160 24.35 0.31 -20.78
N PHE A 161 23.77 1.51 -20.82
CA PHE A 161 23.39 2.22 -19.60
C PHE A 161 21.91 2.03 -19.30
N VAL A 162 21.60 1.74 -18.04
CA VAL A 162 20.24 1.73 -17.52
C VAL A 162 20.14 2.81 -16.46
N ASN A 163 19.39 3.88 -16.73
CA ASN A 163 19.18 4.98 -15.77
C ASN A 163 20.45 5.62 -15.15
N LEU A 164 21.60 5.53 -15.82
CA LEU A 164 22.84 6.16 -15.33
C LEU A 164 22.69 7.68 -15.36
N LYS A 165 23.15 8.38 -14.31
CA LYS A 165 23.09 9.86 -14.26
C LYS A 165 24.07 10.47 -15.26
N ASN A 166 23.71 11.60 -15.89
CA ASN A 166 24.52 12.28 -16.91
C ASN A 166 25.97 12.55 -16.47
N LYS A 167 26.19 12.97 -15.22
CA LYS A 167 27.54 13.17 -14.66
C LYS A 167 28.48 11.96 -14.86
N HIS A 168 27.97 10.74 -14.74
CA HIS A 168 28.76 9.53 -14.90
C HIS A 168 28.84 9.07 -16.37
N LYS A 169 27.88 9.46 -17.21
CA LYS A 169 27.95 9.23 -18.65
C LYS A 169 29.05 10.06 -19.29
N ASP A 170 29.15 11.34 -18.91
CA ASP A 170 30.16 12.25 -19.45
C ASP A 170 31.58 11.77 -19.13
N GLN A 171 31.77 11.11 -17.99
CA GLN A 171 33.04 10.47 -17.63
C GLN A 171 33.38 9.25 -18.51
N LEU A 172 32.37 8.52 -19.00
CA LEU A 172 32.56 7.27 -19.74
C LEU A 172 32.51 7.46 -21.26
N SER A 173 31.86 8.51 -21.76
CA SER A 173 31.66 8.77 -23.19
C SER A 173 32.97 8.96 -23.95
N GLU A 174 34.04 9.36 -23.26
CA GLU A 174 35.39 9.47 -23.83
C GLU A 174 36.14 8.12 -23.91
N SER A 175 35.71 7.11 -23.14
CA SER A 175 36.45 5.85 -22.94
C SER A 175 35.75 4.59 -23.44
N VAL A 176 34.43 4.63 -23.66
CA VAL A 176 33.62 3.46 -24.01
C VAL A 176 32.57 3.79 -25.06
N ILE A 177 32.37 2.88 -26.02
CA ILE A 177 31.33 3.01 -27.05
C ILE A 177 29.98 2.70 -26.42
N ILE A 178 29.06 3.67 -26.43
CA ILE A 178 27.69 3.50 -25.95
C ILE A 178 26.89 2.73 -27.01
N GLU A 179 26.48 1.49 -26.68
CA GLU A 179 25.69 0.65 -27.58
C GLU A 179 24.19 0.98 -27.51
N ARG A 180 23.65 1.13 -26.29
CA ARG A 180 22.26 1.52 -26.04
C ARG A 180 22.09 2.17 -24.68
N GLU A 181 21.02 2.94 -24.55
CA GLU A 181 20.53 3.43 -23.26
C GLU A 181 19.09 3.00 -23.06
N PHE A 182 18.76 2.58 -21.83
CA PHE A 182 17.41 2.26 -21.39
C PHE A 182 17.02 3.15 -20.21
N HIS A 183 15.75 3.55 -20.20
CA HIS A 183 15.18 4.37 -19.16
C HIS A 183 14.12 3.60 -18.38
N ILE A 184 14.29 3.51 -17.07
CA ILE A 184 13.23 3.04 -16.17
C ILE A 184 12.57 4.29 -15.57
N PRO A 185 11.23 4.44 -15.63
CA PRO A 185 10.55 5.62 -15.07
C PRO A 185 10.94 5.84 -13.61
N GLY A 186 11.52 7.02 -13.34
CA GLY A 186 11.90 7.40 -11.99
C GLY A 186 10.70 7.67 -11.07
N PRO A 187 10.97 7.98 -9.79
CA PRO A 187 9.94 8.41 -8.86
C PRO A 187 9.31 9.72 -9.35
N THR A 188 8.01 9.69 -9.66
CA THR A 188 7.26 10.90 -10.00
C THR A 188 6.54 11.46 -8.77
N LEU A 189 6.23 12.75 -8.75
CA LEU A 189 5.39 13.34 -7.69
C LEU A 189 4.03 12.62 -7.60
N VAL A 190 3.47 12.22 -8.75
CA VAL A 190 2.24 11.43 -8.82
C VAL A 190 2.39 10.08 -8.12
N ALA A 191 3.53 9.40 -8.27
CA ALA A 191 3.80 8.14 -7.58
C ALA A 191 3.83 8.33 -6.05
N TRP A 192 4.44 9.41 -5.58
CA TRP A 192 4.45 9.76 -4.14
C TRP A 192 3.06 10.08 -3.60
N ILE A 193 2.27 10.88 -4.32
CA ILE A 193 0.88 11.19 -3.95
C ILE A 193 0.03 9.91 -3.89
N LYS A 194 0.22 9.00 -4.87
CA LYS A 194 -0.42 7.68 -4.87
C LYS A 194 0.01 6.82 -3.69
N ALA A 195 1.28 6.83 -3.32
CA ALA A 195 1.81 6.09 -2.16
C ALA A 195 1.28 6.63 -0.83
N ILE A 196 1.18 7.95 -0.67
CA ILE A 196 0.58 8.60 0.51
C ILE A 196 -0.92 8.31 0.62
N ARG A 197 -1.59 8.05 -0.51
CA ARG A 197 -3.03 7.78 -0.61
C ARG A 197 -3.91 8.90 -0.07
N LEU A 198 -3.70 10.14 -0.52
CA LEU A 198 -4.49 11.31 -0.11
C LEU A 198 -6.01 11.10 -0.23
N HIS A 199 -6.47 10.36 -1.24
CA HIS A 199 -7.90 10.02 -1.39
C HIS A 199 -8.49 9.25 -0.19
N GLN A 200 -7.67 8.52 0.58
CA GLN A 200 -8.11 7.80 1.79
C GLN A 200 -8.29 8.73 3.00
N TRP A 201 -7.84 9.98 2.93
CA TRP A 201 -8.07 10.97 4.01
C TRP A 201 -9.56 11.29 4.17
N THR A 202 -10.36 11.03 3.13
CA THR A 202 -11.84 11.09 3.22
C THR A 202 -12.40 10.26 4.37
N LYS A 203 -11.77 9.13 4.73
CA LYS A 203 -12.20 8.32 5.88
C LYS A 203 -12.02 9.04 7.20
N ASN A 204 -11.06 9.96 7.27
CA ASN A 204 -10.78 10.76 8.46
C ASN A 204 -11.73 11.94 8.60
N ILE A 205 -12.62 12.20 7.62
CA ILE A 205 -13.73 13.15 7.79
C ILE A 205 -14.60 12.77 9.02
N LEU A 206 -14.61 11.49 9.39
CA LEU A 206 -15.27 11.01 10.60
C LEU A 206 -14.77 11.68 11.90
N LEU A 207 -13.56 12.26 11.91
CA LEU A 207 -13.05 13.04 13.06
C LEU A 207 -13.86 14.34 13.28
N PHE A 208 -14.58 14.83 12.28
CA PHE A 208 -15.42 16.02 12.42
C PHE A 208 -16.83 15.69 12.92
N ILE A 209 -17.22 14.41 13.02
CA ILE A 209 -18.55 14.03 13.52
C ILE A 209 -18.82 14.58 14.93
N PRO A 210 -17.91 14.47 15.91
CA PRO A 210 -18.12 15.06 17.24
C PRO A 210 -18.26 16.58 17.20
N LEU A 211 -17.51 17.27 16.34
CA LEU A 211 -17.60 18.72 16.16
C LEU A 211 -19.00 19.14 15.67
N LEU A 212 -19.57 18.37 14.73
CA LEU A 212 -20.93 18.55 14.23
C LEU A 212 -21.98 18.24 15.32
N THR A 213 -21.90 17.08 15.97
CA THR A 213 -22.92 16.61 16.92
C THR A 213 -22.91 17.34 18.27
N SER A 214 -21.80 18.01 18.59
CA SER A 214 -21.68 18.90 19.75
C SER A 214 -21.95 20.37 19.42
N PHE A 215 -22.26 20.68 18.15
CA PHE A 215 -22.48 22.04 17.64
C PHE A 215 -21.34 23.02 17.97
N SER A 216 -20.15 22.48 18.22
CA SER A 216 -18.96 23.24 18.63
C SER A 216 -18.16 23.78 17.44
N PHE A 217 -18.67 23.67 16.21
CA PHE A 217 -18.02 24.19 15.01
C PHE A 217 -17.99 25.74 14.93
N ILE A 218 -18.75 26.44 15.78
CA ILE A 218 -18.70 27.90 15.92
C ILE A 218 -17.46 28.33 16.72
N ASP A 219 -16.96 27.46 17.59
CA ASP A 219 -15.76 27.67 18.38
C ASP A 219 -14.52 27.48 17.48
N ALA A 220 -13.78 28.58 17.29
CA ALA A 220 -12.60 28.60 16.44
C ALA A 220 -11.48 27.71 16.97
N GLU A 221 -11.32 27.59 18.29
CA GLU A 221 -10.27 26.78 18.91
C GLU A 221 -10.56 25.29 18.73
N LYS A 222 -11.82 24.88 18.94
CA LYS A 222 -12.25 23.49 18.69
C LYS A 222 -12.18 23.13 17.21
N SER A 223 -12.54 24.05 16.33
CA SER A 223 -12.42 23.85 14.88
C SER A 223 -10.96 23.70 14.45
N ALA A 224 -10.06 24.54 14.97
CA ALA A 224 -8.62 24.41 14.74
C ALA A 224 -8.08 23.07 15.27
N SER A 225 -8.51 22.66 16.46
CA SER A 225 -8.11 21.39 17.08
C SER A 225 -8.59 20.18 16.27
N ALA A 226 -9.81 20.22 15.73
CA ALA A 226 -10.32 19.19 14.83
C ALA A 226 -9.51 19.10 13.52
N ILE A 227 -9.11 20.24 12.94
CA ILE A 227 -8.27 20.29 11.73
C ILE A 227 -6.88 19.73 12.02
N ILE A 228 -6.24 20.13 13.12
CA ILE A 228 -4.94 19.60 13.54
C ILE A 228 -5.04 18.09 13.78
N GLY A 229 -6.10 17.63 14.46
CA GLY A 229 -6.37 16.21 14.70
C GLY A 229 -6.57 15.43 13.40
N PHE A 230 -7.32 15.98 12.45
CA PHE A 230 -7.49 15.43 11.11
C PHE A 230 -6.16 15.28 10.37
N LEU A 231 -5.30 16.30 10.39
CA LEU A 231 -3.98 16.25 9.76
C LEU A 231 -3.07 15.22 10.44
N ALA A 232 -2.99 15.22 11.78
CA ALA A 232 -2.20 14.28 12.56
C ALA A 232 -2.60 12.82 12.26
N PHE A 233 -3.90 12.53 12.31
CA PHE A 233 -4.45 11.20 12.03
C PHE A 233 -4.23 10.79 10.58
N SER A 234 -4.32 11.73 9.63
CA SER A 234 -4.11 11.48 8.20
C SER A 234 -2.65 11.18 7.86
N LEU A 235 -1.69 11.90 8.46
CA LEU A 235 -0.27 11.62 8.32
C LEU A 235 0.06 10.22 8.87
N LEU A 236 -0.41 9.91 10.08
CA LEU A 236 -0.22 8.58 10.69
C LEU A 236 -0.82 7.48 9.80
N ALA A 237 -2.07 7.65 9.35
CA ALA A 237 -2.72 6.69 8.46
C ALA A 237 -1.95 6.49 7.14
N SER A 238 -1.48 7.57 6.50
CA SER A 238 -0.64 7.48 5.30
C SER A 238 0.66 6.71 5.54
N GLY A 239 1.34 6.94 6.67
CA GLY A 239 2.52 6.17 7.04
C GLY A 239 2.23 4.68 7.21
N THR A 240 1.12 4.32 7.86
CA THR A 240 0.68 2.92 7.98
C THR A 240 0.31 2.29 6.64
N TYR A 241 -0.28 3.04 5.71
CA TYR A 241 -0.59 2.54 4.37
C TYR A 241 0.68 2.25 3.55
N ILE A 242 1.69 3.12 3.63
CA ILE A 242 2.97 2.89 2.97
C ILE A 242 3.65 1.65 3.57
N PHE A 243 3.68 1.52 4.90
CA PHE A 243 4.23 0.34 5.54
C PHE A 243 3.52 -0.95 5.09
N ASN A 244 2.18 -0.92 5.01
CA ASN A 244 1.39 -2.05 4.52
C ASN A 244 1.70 -2.37 3.04
N ASP A 245 1.87 -1.35 2.18
CA ASP A 245 2.21 -1.57 0.77
C ASP A 245 3.61 -2.19 0.61
N LEU A 246 4.57 -1.86 1.48
CA LEU A 246 5.88 -2.52 1.52
C LEU A 246 5.75 -3.98 2.00
N TRP A 247 4.89 -4.23 2.98
CA TRP A 247 4.67 -5.58 3.52
C TRP A 247 3.96 -6.52 2.52
N ASP A 248 3.12 -5.97 1.65
CA ASP A 248 2.29 -6.72 0.71
C ASP A 248 2.79 -6.68 -0.76
N ILE A 249 4.03 -6.21 -1.02
CA ILE A 249 4.64 -6.14 -2.37
C ILE A 249 4.38 -7.41 -3.20
N SER A 250 4.72 -8.60 -2.68
CA SER A 250 4.57 -9.86 -3.45
C SER A 250 3.12 -10.24 -3.73
N SER A 251 2.19 -9.89 -2.84
CA SER A 251 0.76 -10.12 -3.03
C SER A 251 0.17 -9.11 -4.02
N ASP A 252 0.57 -7.84 -3.90
CA ASP A 252 0.12 -6.76 -4.78
C ASP A 252 0.53 -7.02 -6.24
N ARG A 253 1.72 -7.58 -6.50
CA ARG A 253 2.17 -7.95 -7.85
C ARG A 253 1.33 -9.02 -8.53
N GLN A 254 0.72 -9.91 -7.76
CA GLN A 254 -0.17 -10.97 -8.28
C GLN A 254 -1.60 -10.45 -8.54
N HIS A 255 -1.95 -9.28 -7.99
CA HIS A 255 -3.29 -8.75 -8.07
C HIS A 255 -3.51 -7.96 -9.39
N PRO A 256 -4.62 -8.18 -10.12
CA PRO A 256 -4.85 -7.56 -11.43
C PRO A 256 -4.75 -6.03 -11.46
N THR A 257 -5.25 -5.37 -10.40
CA THR A 257 -5.24 -3.90 -10.30
C THR A 257 -4.19 -3.32 -9.36
N LYS A 258 -3.59 -4.11 -8.45
CA LYS A 258 -2.63 -3.60 -7.44
C LYS A 258 -1.18 -3.78 -7.86
N ASN A 259 -0.91 -4.53 -8.93
CA ASN A 259 0.43 -4.72 -9.49
C ASN A 259 1.09 -3.39 -9.93
N ASN A 260 0.27 -2.40 -10.28
CA ASN A 260 0.70 -1.05 -10.68
C ASN A 260 0.95 -0.11 -9.50
N ARG A 261 0.83 -0.59 -8.24
CA ARG A 261 1.17 0.24 -7.07
C ARG A 261 2.66 0.63 -7.11
N PRO A 262 3.02 1.85 -6.67
CA PRO A 262 4.38 2.36 -6.83
C PRO A 262 5.50 1.48 -6.28
N PHE A 263 5.29 0.78 -5.15
CA PHE A 263 6.27 -0.16 -4.59
C PHE A 263 6.23 -1.54 -5.27
N ALA A 264 5.04 -2.01 -5.66
CA ALA A 264 4.89 -3.28 -6.39
C ALA A 264 5.54 -3.22 -7.78
N SER A 265 5.41 -2.11 -8.49
CA SER A 265 6.06 -1.88 -9.79
C SER A 265 7.53 -1.46 -9.70
N ALA A 266 8.07 -1.32 -8.48
CA ALA A 266 9.41 -0.79 -8.20
C ALA A 266 9.68 0.62 -8.77
N GLN A 267 8.63 1.44 -8.94
CA GLN A 267 8.77 2.86 -9.29
C GLN A 267 9.30 3.68 -8.10
N LEU A 268 8.94 3.30 -6.87
CA LEU A 268 9.50 3.84 -5.64
C LEU A 268 10.38 2.78 -4.97
N SER A 269 11.52 3.20 -4.44
CA SER A 269 12.43 2.29 -3.74
C SER A 269 11.89 1.92 -2.35
N ILE A 270 12.23 0.72 -1.90
CA ILE A 270 11.85 0.21 -0.58
C ILE A 270 12.36 1.13 0.55
N ILE A 271 13.62 1.57 0.45
CA ILE A 271 14.25 2.43 1.46
C ILE A 271 13.52 3.77 1.58
N SER A 272 13.20 4.41 0.46
CA SER A 272 12.50 5.70 0.49
C SER A 272 11.08 5.55 1.03
N GLY A 273 10.41 4.42 0.75
CA GLY A 273 9.14 4.05 1.37
C GLY A 273 9.24 3.91 2.89
N ILE A 274 10.25 3.20 3.41
CA ILE A 274 10.46 3.04 4.87
C ILE A 274 10.69 4.40 5.53
N ILE A 275 11.56 5.25 4.95
CA ILE A 275 11.86 6.58 5.48
C ILE A 275 10.60 7.46 5.48
N LEU A 276 9.83 7.46 4.39
CA LEU A 276 8.60 8.24 4.31
C LEU A 276 7.55 7.74 5.30
N ALA A 277 7.35 6.42 5.41
CA ALA A 277 6.42 5.83 6.37
C ALA A 277 6.78 6.24 7.82
N ALA A 278 8.05 6.08 8.21
CA ALA A 278 8.52 6.45 9.53
C ALA A 278 8.37 7.96 9.80
N THR A 279 8.71 8.80 8.82
CA THR A 279 8.56 10.25 8.90
C THR A 279 7.10 10.64 9.09
N LEU A 280 6.17 10.07 8.32
CA LEU A 280 4.74 10.39 8.40
C LEU A 280 4.10 9.93 9.70
N VAL A 281 4.43 8.72 10.19
CA VAL A 281 3.96 8.24 11.49
C VAL A 281 4.48 9.14 12.61
N THR A 282 5.78 9.46 12.59
CA THR A 282 6.39 10.32 13.61
C THR A 282 5.79 11.73 13.57
N ALA A 283 5.64 12.32 12.39
CA ALA A 283 5.01 13.62 12.22
C ALA A 283 3.56 13.62 12.72
N GLY A 284 2.80 12.56 12.45
CA GLY A 284 1.43 12.39 12.95
C GLY A 284 1.36 12.35 14.48
N ILE A 285 2.23 11.56 15.13
CA ILE A 285 2.31 11.45 16.60
C ILE A 285 2.76 12.78 17.21
N VAL A 286 3.81 13.40 16.68
CA VAL A 286 4.32 14.69 17.18
C VAL A 286 3.25 15.77 17.04
N THR A 287 2.56 15.84 15.90
CA THR A 287 1.45 16.80 15.69
C THR A 287 0.31 16.53 16.68
N GLY A 288 -0.07 15.27 16.87
CA GLY A 288 -1.11 14.87 17.83
C GLY A 288 -0.74 15.19 19.29
N SER A 289 0.54 15.16 19.64
CA SER A 289 1.00 15.47 21.00
C SER A 289 0.82 16.93 21.42
N TYR A 290 0.68 17.84 20.46
CA TYR A 290 0.33 19.24 20.74
C TYR A 290 -1.15 19.44 21.09
N LEU A 291 -2.03 18.47 20.81
CA LEU A 291 -3.44 18.54 21.20
C LEU A 291 -3.65 18.08 22.64
N SER A 292 -3.38 16.80 22.92
CA SER A 292 -3.48 16.23 24.25
C SER A 292 -2.77 14.87 24.36
N SER A 293 -2.46 14.46 25.60
CA SER A 293 -1.95 13.12 25.90
C SER A 293 -2.94 12.03 25.46
N ASP A 294 -4.24 12.28 25.66
CA ASP A 294 -5.29 11.33 25.36
C ASP A 294 -5.45 11.14 23.85
N PHE A 295 -5.36 12.22 23.06
CA PHE A 295 -5.37 12.12 21.60
C PHE A 295 -4.17 11.33 21.09
N THR A 296 -2.99 11.56 21.67
CA THR A 296 -1.77 10.80 21.34
C THR A 296 -1.93 9.32 21.67
N LEU A 297 -2.55 9.00 22.81
CA LEU A 297 -2.85 7.61 23.17
C LEU A 297 -3.80 6.98 22.14
N VAL A 298 -4.84 7.68 21.69
CA VAL A 298 -5.74 7.19 20.62
C VAL A 298 -4.98 6.93 19.32
N LEU A 299 -4.05 7.80 18.93
CA LEU A 299 -3.19 7.58 17.75
C LEU A 299 -2.33 6.32 17.89
N ILE A 300 -1.74 6.09 19.07
CA ILE A 300 -0.91 4.90 19.34
C ILE A 300 -1.77 3.63 19.32
N LEU A 301 -2.94 3.65 19.96
CA LEU A 301 -3.88 2.53 19.95
C LEU A 301 -4.39 2.23 18.53
N TYR A 302 -4.69 3.26 17.75
CA TYR A 302 -5.08 3.14 16.36
C TYR A 302 -3.96 2.52 15.50
N LEU A 303 -2.71 2.97 15.69
CA LEU A 303 -1.54 2.41 15.03
C LEU A 303 -1.37 0.93 15.38
N ALA A 304 -1.41 0.59 16.68
CA ALA A 304 -1.29 -0.79 17.15
C ALA A 304 -2.38 -1.70 16.58
N LEU A 305 -3.65 -1.26 16.61
CA LEU A 305 -4.77 -2.04 16.09
C LEU A 305 -4.70 -2.19 14.56
N THR A 306 -4.30 -1.14 13.84
CA THR A 306 -4.12 -1.20 12.37
C THR A 306 -2.98 -2.16 11.99
N SER A 307 -1.87 -2.15 12.74
CA SER A 307 -0.78 -3.10 12.55
C SER A 307 -1.22 -4.54 12.86
N LEU A 308 -1.89 -4.76 14.00
CA LEU A 308 -2.43 -6.07 14.37
C LEU A 308 -3.41 -6.61 13.32
N TYR A 309 -4.24 -5.72 12.77
CA TYR A 309 -5.15 -6.04 11.67
C TYR A 309 -4.39 -6.52 10.42
N SER A 310 -3.39 -5.76 9.98
CA SER A 310 -2.63 -6.08 8.77
C SER A 310 -1.84 -7.38 8.86
N PHE A 311 -1.34 -7.73 10.04
CA PHE A 311 -0.47 -8.88 10.25
C PHE A 311 -1.21 -10.17 10.60
N PHE A 312 -2.31 -10.08 11.35
CA PHE A 312 -2.95 -11.27 11.93
C PHE A 312 -4.46 -11.30 11.67
N ILE A 313 -5.18 -10.21 11.95
CA ILE A 313 -6.65 -10.29 12.01
C ILE A 313 -7.29 -10.34 10.61
N LYS A 314 -6.65 -9.77 9.57
CA LYS A 314 -7.23 -9.69 8.22
C LYS A 314 -7.58 -11.06 7.60
N GLU A 315 -6.94 -12.13 8.08
CA GLU A 315 -7.15 -13.49 7.59
C GLU A 315 -8.27 -14.23 8.36
N SER A 316 -8.67 -13.73 9.53
CA SER A 316 -9.68 -14.32 10.39
C SER A 316 -11.11 -13.98 9.93
N PHE A 317 -11.98 -15.00 9.84
CA PHE A 317 -13.39 -14.83 9.48
C PHE A 317 -14.12 -13.91 10.46
N LEU A 318 -14.82 -12.89 9.94
CA LEU A 318 -15.59 -11.84 10.67
C LEU A 318 -14.81 -10.93 11.60
N PHE A 319 -13.74 -11.39 12.24
CA PHE A 319 -12.90 -10.56 13.11
C PHE A 319 -12.30 -9.37 12.36
N ASP A 320 -12.04 -9.52 11.06
CA ASP A 320 -11.57 -8.43 10.23
C ASP A 320 -12.65 -7.33 10.08
N ALA A 321 -13.92 -7.69 9.88
CA ALA A 321 -15.05 -6.77 9.79
C ALA A 321 -15.34 -6.07 11.13
N PHE A 322 -15.24 -6.78 12.27
CA PHE A 322 -15.31 -6.18 13.60
C PHE A 322 -14.17 -5.19 13.84
N THR A 323 -12.95 -5.55 13.43
CA THR A 323 -11.80 -4.66 13.59
C THR A 323 -11.95 -3.40 12.73
N LEU A 324 -12.46 -3.53 11.51
CA LEU A 324 -12.76 -2.37 10.66
C LEU A 324 -13.80 -1.44 11.29
N SER A 325 -14.87 -1.97 11.90
CA SER A 325 -15.87 -1.14 12.55
C SER A 325 -15.32 -0.41 13.78
N ILE A 326 -14.45 -1.06 14.56
CA ILE A 326 -13.72 -0.42 15.65
C ILE A 326 -12.79 0.67 15.12
N LEU A 327 -12.01 0.41 14.05
CA LEU A 327 -11.10 1.40 13.46
C LEU A 327 -11.83 2.62 12.90
N TYR A 328 -13.04 2.46 12.36
CA TYR A 328 -13.88 3.59 11.95
C TYR A 328 -14.46 4.34 13.15
N THR A 329 -14.90 3.63 14.19
CA THR A 329 -15.42 4.25 15.42
C THR A 329 -14.33 5.00 16.18
N MET A 330 -13.09 4.49 16.21
CA MET A 330 -11.94 5.16 16.79
C MET A 330 -11.66 6.53 16.17
N ARG A 331 -12.03 6.76 14.91
CA ARG A 331 -11.90 8.08 14.28
C ARG A 331 -12.86 9.09 14.90
N ILE A 332 -14.08 8.67 15.22
CA ILE A 332 -15.05 9.52 15.92
C ILE A 332 -14.54 9.80 17.33
N ILE A 333 -14.03 8.78 18.04
CA ILE A 333 -13.42 8.95 19.37
C ILE A 333 -12.24 9.93 19.31
N ALA A 334 -11.34 9.77 18.34
CA ALA A 334 -10.20 10.67 18.14
C ALA A 334 -10.65 12.11 17.93
N GLY A 335 -11.68 12.33 17.10
CA GLY A 335 -12.27 13.65 16.88
C GLY A 335 -12.79 14.30 18.16
N ALA A 336 -13.43 13.52 19.03
CA ALA A 336 -14.01 14.00 20.26
C ALA A 336 -12.95 14.37 21.30
N VAL A 337 -11.94 13.50 21.44
CA VAL A 337 -10.77 13.75 22.29
C VAL A 337 -9.97 14.95 21.79
N ALA A 338 -9.85 15.14 20.48
CA ALA A 338 -9.15 16.29 19.90
C ALA A 338 -9.78 17.63 20.29
N ILE A 339 -11.11 17.69 20.39
CA ILE A 339 -11.84 18.93 20.71
C ILE A 339 -12.33 19.01 22.18
N GLY A 340 -11.96 18.01 23.00
CA GLY A 340 -12.30 17.96 24.42
C GLY A 340 -13.80 17.85 24.70
N VAL A 341 -14.55 17.08 23.91
CA VAL A 341 -15.99 16.84 24.14
C VAL A 341 -16.28 15.38 24.41
N ASP A 342 -17.29 15.13 25.26
CA ASP A 342 -17.78 13.78 25.49
C ASP A 342 -18.61 13.28 24.31
N THR A 343 -18.45 11.99 24.01
CA THR A 343 -19.26 11.30 23.00
C THR A 343 -20.39 10.53 23.66
N SER A 344 -21.58 10.63 23.06
CA SER A 344 -22.71 9.82 23.50
C SER A 344 -22.41 8.33 23.30
N PRO A 345 -22.58 7.47 24.32
CA PRO A 345 -22.45 6.03 24.16
C PRO A 345 -23.36 5.47 23.06
N TRP A 346 -24.54 6.07 22.88
CA TRP A 346 -25.46 5.72 21.80
C TRP A 346 -24.90 6.05 20.42
N LEU A 347 -24.20 7.20 20.28
CA LEU A 347 -23.54 7.58 19.02
C LEU A 347 -22.40 6.61 18.68
N LEU A 348 -21.59 6.22 19.66
CA LEU A 348 -20.50 5.25 19.45
C LEU A 348 -21.05 3.86 19.11
N THR A 349 -22.13 3.43 19.76
CA THR A 349 -22.78 2.14 19.48
C THR A 349 -23.41 2.16 18.09
N PHE A 350 -24.11 3.23 17.72
CA PHE A 350 -24.62 3.46 16.36
C PHE A 350 -23.48 3.34 15.33
N SER A 351 -22.39 4.08 15.54
CA SER A 351 -21.18 4.06 14.72
C SER A 351 -20.62 2.65 14.54
N LEU A 352 -20.52 1.87 15.62
CA LEU A 352 -19.99 0.52 15.55
C LEU A 352 -20.85 -0.37 14.64
N PHE A 353 -22.19 -0.32 14.78
CA PHE A 353 -23.10 -1.15 13.99
C PHE A 353 -23.19 -0.72 12.53
N ILE A 354 -23.24 0.59 12.24
CA ILE A 354 -23.26 1.09 10.86
C ILE A 354 -21.95 0.72 10.15
N PHE A 355 -20.79 0.91 10.78
CA PHE A 355 -19.52 0.55 10.16
C PHE A 355 -19.31 -0.94 10.05
N PHE A 356 -19.87 -1.75 10.96
CA PHE A 356 -19.87 -3.20 10.81
C PHE A 356 -20.71 -3.63 9.60
N SER A 357 -21.92 -3.07 9.43
CA SER A 357 -22.72 -3.27 8.22
C SER A 357 -21.94 -2.90 6.96
N LEU A 358 -21.30 -1.73 6.92
CA LEU A 358 -20.52 -1.30 5.74
C LEU A 358 -19.28 -2.18 5.50
N ALA A 359 -18.64 -2.69 6.56
CA ALA A 359 -17.54 -3.64 6.42
C ALA A 359 -18.02 -4.96 5.79
N LEU A 360 -19.22 -5.43 6.14
CA LEU A 360 -19.84 -6.62 5.57
C LEU A 360 -20.29 -6.38 4.12
N VAL A 361 -20.78 -5.19 3.76
CA VAL A 361 -21.04 -4.81 2.36
C VAL A 361 -19.80 -5.04 1.49
N LYS A 362 -18.62 -4.59 1.97
CA LYS A 362 -17.35 -4.81 1.27
C LYS A 362 -17.02 -6.29 1.10
N ARG A 363 -17.37 -7.15 2.08
CA ARG A 363 -17.18 -8.61 1.96
C ARG A 363 -18.11 -9.21 0.93
N CYS A 364 -19.39 -8.83 0.98
CA CYS A 364 -20.38 -9.29 0.03
C CYS A 364 -20.01 -8.89 -1.40
N SER A 365 -19.53 -7.67 -1.64
CA SER A 365 -19.11 -7.24 -2.98
C SER A 365 -17.88 -8.00 -3.47
N GLU A 366 -16.86 -8.20 -2.63
CA GLU A 366 -15.70 -9.03 -2.97
C GLU A 366 -16.11 -10.49 -3.28
N LEU A 367 -16.99 -11.09 -2.48
CA LEU A 367 -17.53 -12.44 -2.71
C LEU A 367 -18.35 -12.52 -4.00
N LYS A 368 -19.17 -11.50 -4.29
CA LYS A 368 -19.94 -11.42 -5.53
C LYS A 368 -19.04 -11.33 -6.75
N SER A 369 -17.93 -10.58 -6.65
CA SER A 369 -16.98 -10.41 -7.76
C SER A 369 -16.25 -11.70 -8.15
N ILE A 370 -16.10 -12.66 -7.22
CA ILE A 370 -15.46 -13.95 -7.49
C ILE A 370 -16.46 -15.06 -7.82
N GLN A 371 -17.77 -14.82 -7.66
CA GLN A 371 -18.82 -15.81 -7.88
C GLN A 371 -18.84 -16.35 -9.31
N ASP A 372 -18.48 -15.50 -10.29
CA ASP A 372 -18.41 -15.84 -11.72
C ASP A 372 -17.00 -16.28 -12.16
N THR A 373 -16.09 -16.54 -11.22
CA THR A 373 -14.72 -17.00 -11.48
C THR A 373 -14.51 -18.41 -10.92
N ASP A 374 -13.48 -19.13 -11.38
CA ASP A 374 -13.10 -20.45 -10.84
C ASP A 374 -12.57 -20.42 -9.39
N ARG A 375 -12.71 -19.29 -8.67
CA ARG A 375 -12.20 -19.10 -7.31
C ARG A 375 -13.33 -19.26 -6.29
N GLU A 376 -13.16 -20.19 -5.37
CA GLU A 376 -14.12 -20.41 -4.28
C GLU A 376 -13.91 -19.51 -3.06
N GLN A 377 -12.72 -18.91 -2.92
CA GLN A 377 -12.32 -18.11 -1.76
C GLN A 377 -11.64 -16.79 -2.15
N ILE A 378 -11.79 -15.80 -1.28
CA ILE A 378 -11.08 -14.52 -1.42
C ILE A 378 -9.60 -14.70 -1.05
N ILE A 379 -8.70 -14.25 -1.94
CA ILE A 379 -7.25 -14.35 -1.71
C ILE A 379 -6.85 -13.61 -0.42
N GLY A 380 -6.18 -14.33 0.48
CA GLY A 380 -5.66 -13.79 1.73
C GLY A 380 -6.72 -13.57 2.81
N ARG A 381 -7.90 -14.22 2.70
CA ARG A 381 -9.01 -14.08 3.64
C ARG A 381 -9.82 -15.38 3.77
N SER A 382 -10.34 -15.67 4.95
CA SER A 382 -11.11 -16.90 5.22
C SER A 382 -12.60 -16.83 4.82
N TYR A 383 -12.92 -16.18 3.71
CA TYR A 383 -14.30 -16.02 3.20
C TYR A 383 -14.49 -16.86 1.94
N CYS A 384 -15.58 -17.62 1.87
CA CYS A 384 -15.96 -18.40 0.69
C CYS A 384 -17.31 -17.97 0.10
N THR A 385 -17.55 -18.32 -1.17
CA THR A 385 -18.78 -17.95 -1.89
C THR A 385 -20.06 -18.49 -1.22
N LYS A 386 -19.95 -19.59 -0.45
CA LYS A 386 -21.07 -20.18 0.31
C LYS A 386 -21.52 -19.31 1.48
N ASP A 387 -20.64 -18.47 2.01
CA ASP A 387 -20.92 -17.60 3.16
C ASP A 387 -21.77 -16.38 2.76
N LEU A 388 -21.89 -16.09 1.46
CA LEU A 388 -22.49 -14.86 0.94
C LEU A 388 -23.89 -14.60 1.51
N GLY A 389 -24.75 -15.62 1.55
CA GLY A 389 -26.10 -15.48 2.10
C GLY A 389 -26.11 -15.11 3.58
N ALA A 390 -25.30 -15.80 4.39
CA ALA A 390 -25.21 -15.54 5.82
C ALA A 390 -24.63 -14.14 6.11
N ILE A 391 -23.58 -13.73 5.40
CA ILE A 391 -22.94 -12.42 5.55
C ILE A 391 -23.90 -11.30 5.11
N PHE A 392 -24.68 -11.52 4.04
CA PHE A 392 -25.69 -10.57 3.58
C PHE A 392 -26.78 -10.37 4.64
N THR A 393 -27.34 -11.46 5.18
CA THR A 393 -28.37 -11.38 6.23
C THR A 393 -27.82 -10.73 7.50
N LEU A 394 -26.61 -11.10 7.94
CA LEU A 394 -25.95 -10.47 9.08
C LEU A 394 -25.76 -8.97 8.86
N GLY A 395 -25.30 -8.59 7.67
CA GLY A 395 -25.07 -7.21 7.30
C GLY A 395 -26.35 -6.37 7.31
N VAL A 396 -27.43 -6.84 6.67
CA VAL A 396 -28.74 -6.17 6.73
C VAL A 396 -29.26 -6.07 8.17
N GLY A 397 -29.11 -7.14 8.97
CA GLY A 397 -29.51 -7.13 10.39
C GLY A 397 -28.75 -6.08 11.21
N THR A 398 -27.44 -5.93 10.98
CA THR A 398 -26.62 -4.91 11.65
C THR A 398 -26.96 -3.49 11.17
N ALA A 399 -27.33 -3.33 9.89
CA ALA A 399 -27.82 -2.07 9.35
C ALA A 399 -29.11 -1.62 10.05
N ILE A 400 -30.12 -2.50 10.13
CA ILE A 400 -31.38 -2.21 10.82
C ILE A 400 -31.13 -1.94 12.31
N SER A 401 -30.25 -2.71 12.95
CA SER A 401 -29.87 -2.48 14.35
C SER A 401 -29.29 -1.08 14.55
N SER A 402 -28.45 -0.60 13.63
CA SER A 402 -27.93 0.77 13.69
C SER A 402 -29.04 1.82 13.64
N VAL A 403 -30.05 1.63 12.79
CA VAL A 403 -31.21 2.53 12.71
C VAL A 403 -32.00 2.55 14.04
N ILE A 404 -32.23 1.37 14.64
CA ILE A 404 -32.93 1.26 15.93
C ILE A 404 -32.12 1.98 17.02
N ILE A 405 -30.80 1.76 17.08
CA ILE A 405 -29.91 2.43 18.04
C ILE A 405 -29.93 3.95 17.84
N PHE A 406 -29.99 4.43 16.60
CA PHE A 406 -30.16 5.86 16.33
C PHE A 406 -31.52 6.39 16.80
N GLY A 407 -32.59 5.60 16.70
CA GLY A 407 -33.87 5.91 17.33
C GLY A 407 -33.76 6.04 18.86
N LEU A 408 -33.04 5.13 19.52
CA LEU A 408 -32.77 5.21 20.97
C LEU A 408 -31.93 6.45 21.33
N PHE A 409 -30.97 6.81 20.47
CA PHE A 409 -30.22 8.06 20.63
C PHE A 409 -31.14 9.29 20.62
N ILE A 410 -32.12 9.34 19.70
CA ILE A 410 -33.11 10.42 19.64
C ILE A 410 -33.92 10.48 20.94
N LEU A 411 -34.33 9.34 21.48
CA LEU A 411 -35.16 9.27 22.69
C LEU A 411 -34.40 9.53 24.00
N SER A 412 -33.06 9.59 23.98
CA SER A 412 -32.29 9.82 25.20
C SER A 412 -32.41 11.26 25.73
N ASP A 413 -32.43 11.41 27.05
CA ASP A 413 -32.62 12.72 27.72
C ASP A 413 -31.61 13.77 27.25
N ASN A 414 -30.33 13.39 27.11
CA ASN A 414 -29.27 14.28 26.61
C ASN A 414 -29.56 14.81 25.19
N THR A 415 -30.19 14.01 24.33
CA THR A 415 -30.58 14.47 22.98
C THR A 415 -31.83 15.34 23.04
N GLN A 416 -32.80 15.01 23.89
CA GLN A 416 -34.01 15.81 24.06
C GLN A 416 -33.70 17.21 24.60
N GLU A 417 -32.72 17.34 25.49
CA GLU A 417 -32.27 18.63 26.02
C GLU A 417 -31.40 19.41 25.03
N ARG A 418 -30.62 18.71 24.20
CA ARG A 418 -29.65 19.34 23.28
C ARG A 418 -30.29 19.91 22.02
N TYR A 419 -31.40 19.35 21.56
CA TYR A 419 -32.05 19.76 20.31
C TYR A 419 -33.33 20.54 20.61
N GLN A 420 -33.54 21.69 19.97
CA GLN A 420 -34.79 22.45 20.12
C GLN A 420 -35.99 21.69 19.55
N SER A 421 -35.77 20.93 18.47
CA SER A 421 -36.80 20.17 17.76
C SER A 421 -36.38 18.70 17.55
N PRO A 422 -36.28 17.87 18.61
CA PRO A 422 -35.76 16.50 18.51
C PRO A 422 -36.58 15.58 17.59
N HIS A 423 -37.87 15.84 17.43
CA HIS A 423 -38.77 15.07 16.57
C HIS A 423 -38.38 15.15 15.08
N LEU A 424 -37.73 16.24 14.62
CA LEU A 424 -37.22 16.34 13.26
C LEU A 424 -36.14 15.30 12.96
N LEU A 425 -35.44 14.79 13.98
CA LEU A 425 -34.43 13.74 13.83
C LEU A 425 -35.02 12.42 13.30
N TRP A 426 -36.33 12.20 13.44
CA TRP A 426 -37.00 11.05 12.81
C TRP A 426 -36.98 11.11 11.27
N LEU A 427 -36.87 12.30 10.68
CA LEU A 427 -36.63 12.42 9.23
C LEU A 427 -35.23 11.90 8.86
N ALA A 428 -34.23 12.08 9.73
CA ALA A 428 -32.91 11.49 9.53
C ALA A 428 -32.94 9.96 9.62
N VAL A 429 -33.79 9.38 10.49
CA VAL A 429 -34.05 7.93 10.53
C VAL A 429 -34.57 7.41 9.19
N LEU A 430 -35.53 8.11 8.57
CA LEU A 430 -36.04 7.74 7.24
C LEU A 430 -34.94 7.82 6.16
N GLY A 431 -34.10 8.86 6.22
CA GLY A 431 -32.93 9.00 5.35
C GLY A 431 -31.94 7.84 5.51
N LEU A 432 -31.64 7.45 6.75
CA LEU A 432 -30.76 6.30 7.05
C LEU A 432 -31.34 4.99 6.54
N CYS A 433 -32.64 4.74 6.74
CA CYS A 433 -33.34 3.57 6.19
C CYS A 433 -33.21 3.50 4.67
N TYR A 434 -33.48 4.60 3.97
CA TYR A 434 -33.35 4.68 2.52
C TYR A 434 -31.91 4.41 2.06
N TRP A 435 -30.93 5.08 2.69
CA TRP A 435 -29.53 4.97 2.32
C TRP A 435 -28.96 3.57 2.54
N LEU A 436 -29.22 2.96 3.70
CA LEU A 436 -28.77 1.59 4.00
C LEU A 436 -29.44 0.57 3.07
N SER A 437 -30.73 0.75 2.78
CA SER A 437 -31.45 -0.10 1.82
C SER A 437 -30.84 0.02 0.41
N LEU A 438 -30.54 1.25 -0.04
CA LEU A 438 -29.91 1.50 -1.33
C LEU A 438 -28.54 0.80 -1.44
N ILE A 439 -27.72 0.87 -0.39
CA ILE A 439 -26.41 0.21 -0.34
C ILE A 439 -26.57 -1.31 -0.45
N TRP A 440 -27.44 -1.91 0.36
CA TRP A 440 -27.63 -3.37 0.38
C TRP A 440 -28.27 -3.90 -0.91
N ILE A 441 -29.22 -3.18 -1.51
CA ILE A 441 -29.80 -3.53 -2.82
C ILE A 441 -28.72 -3.49 -3.91
N LYS A 442 -27.91 -2.42 -3.96
CA LYS A 442 -26.81 -2.32 -4.94
C LYS A 442 -25.77 -3.42 -4.76
N THR A 443 -25.51 -3.82 -3.52
CA THR A 443 -24.60 -4.92 -3.20
C THR A 443 -25.18 -6.26 -3.69
N ALA A 444 -26.48 -6.49 -3.50
CA ALA A 444 -27.15 -7.68 -4.02
C ALA A 444 -27.08 -7.78 -5.55
N HIS A 445 -27.16 -6.65 -6.25
CA HIS A 445 -27.04 -6.56 -7.70
C HIS A 445 -25.59 -6.63 -8.22
N GLY A 446 -24.58 -6.64 -7.34
CA GLY A 446 -23.17 -6.63 -7.77
C GLY A 446 -22.69 -5.28 -8.32
N GLU A 447 -23.40 -4.19 -8.04
CA GLU A 447 -23.06 -2.84 -8.51
C GLU A 447 -22.08 -2.09 -7.57
N MET A 448 -21.71 -2.72 -6.45
CA MET A 448 -20.87 -2.12 -5.42
C MET A 448 -19.39 -2.46 -5.63
N ASN A 449 -18.69 -1.64 -6.41
CA ASN A 449 -17.27 -1.88 -6.74
C ASN A 449 -16.27 -1.16 -5.81
N ASP A 450 -16.73 -0.13 -5.10
CA ASP A 450 -15.90 0.73 -4.28
C ASP A 450 -16.12 0.51 -2.77
N ASP A 451 -15.24 1.08 -1.96
CA ASP A 451 -15.45 1.17 -0.51
C ASP A 451 -16.78 1.91 -0.24
N PRO A 452 -17.70 1.39 0.59
CA PRO A 452 -19.02 2.00 0.79
C PRO A 452 -18.95 3.45 1.30
N LEU A 453 -17.88 3.84 1.97
CA LEU A 453 -17.66 5.23 2.38
C LEU A 453 -17.28 6.14 1.20
N ILE A 454 -16.55 5.61 0.22
CA ILE A 454 -16.23 6.34 -1.02
C ILE A 454 -17.46 6.41 -1.91
N PHE A 455 -18.28 5.35 -1.91
CA PHE A 455 -19.55 5.29 -2.65
C PHE A 455 -20.48 6.47 -2.31
N VAL A 456 -20.41 7.00 -1.08
CA VAL A 456 -21.15 8.22 -0.69
C VAL A 456 -20.85 9.39 -1.61
N PHE A 457 -19.58 9.59 -1.97
CA PHE A 457 -19.16 10.69 -2.83
C PHE A 457 -19.32 10.37 -4.32
N SER A 458 -19.26 9.11 -4.70
CA SER A 458 -19.42 8.67 -6.10
C SER A 458 -20.88 8.64 -6.57
N ASN A 459 -21.85 8.53 -5.66
CA ASN A 459 -23.26 8.40 -6.00
C ASN A 459 -24.10 9.60 -5.55
N ILE A 460 -24.69 10.33 -6.51
CA ILE A 460 -25.46 11.55 -6.20
C ILE A 460 -26.66 11.31 -5.28
N ARG A 461 -27.35 10.17 -5.39
CA ARG A 461 -28.48 9.85 -4.49
C ARG A 461 -27.98 9.66 -3.07
N SER A 462 -26.88 8.93 -2.90
CA SER A 462 -26.23 8.77 -1.60
C SER A 462 -25.79 10.10 -1.01
N LEU A 463 -25.14 10.95 -1.80
CA LEU A 463 -24.65 12.25 -1.38
C LEU A 463 -25.80 13.15 -0.91
N ILE A 464 -26.88 13.25 -1.71
CA ILE A 464 -28.07 14.03 -1.37
C ILE A 464 -28.67 13.53 -0.05
N THR A 465 -28.83 12.22 0.13
CA THR A 465 -29.39 11.68 1.39
C THR A 465 -28.53 12.04 2.60
N ILE A 466 -27.21 11.90 2.52
CA ILE A 466 -26.31 12.24 3.63
C ILE A 466 -26.32 13.75 3.92
N ILE A 467 -26.33 14.60 2.88
CA ILE A 467 -26.45 16.07 3.05
C ILE A 467 -27.78 16.42 3.72
N LEU A 468 -28.89 15.80 3.31
CA LEU A 468 -30.20 16.01 3.93
C LEU A 468 -30.20 15.59 5.41
N ILE A 469 -29.61 14.44 5.75
CA ILE A 469 -29.45 14.00 7.14
C ILE A 469 -28.66 15.03 7.95
N ALA A 470 -27.53 15.50 7.43
CA ALA A 470 -26.71 16.52 8.09
C ALA A 470 -27.46 17.85 8.27
N ALA A 471 -28.22 18.28 7.25
CA ALA A 471 -29.05 19.48 7.31
C ALA A 471 -30.17 19.35 8.36
N ILE A 472 -30.84 18.20 8.43
CA ILE A 472 -31.86 17.91 9.45
C ILE A 472 -31.26 17.98 10.86
N LEU A 473 -30.06 17.41 11.07
CA LEU A 473 -29.35 17.49 12.35
C LEU A 473 -29.05 18.94 12.75
N ILE A 474 -28.65 19.79 11.80
CA ILE A 474 -28.37 21.21 12.08
C ILE A 474 -29.66 21.97 12.36
N ILE A 475 -30.68 21.84 11.50
CA ILE A 475 -31.97 22.54 11.64
C ILE A 475 -32.67 22.16 12.94
N SER A 476 -32.68 20.87 13.29
CA SER A 476 -33.31 20.38 14.53
C SER A 476 -32.68 20.96 15.81
N HIS A 477 -31.44 21.43 15.74
CA HIS A 477 -30.78 22.08 16.87
C HIS A 477 -31.10 23.57 16.96
N PHE A 478 -31.14 24.29 15.84
CA PHE A 478 -31.29 25.75 15.82
C PHE A 478 -32.71 26.27 15.63
N SER A 479 -33.65 25.44 15.16
CA SER A 479 -35.01 25.87 14.85
C SER A 479 -36.03 25.27 15.82
N SER A 480 -36.89 26.14 16.37
CA SER A 480 -38.14 25.75 17.00
C SER A 480 -39.21 25.52 15.92
N ILE A 481 -40.07 24.51 16.08
CA ILE A 481 -41.21 24.28 15.16
C ILE A 481 -42.08 25.54 15.03
N GLY A 482 -42.13 26.38 16.08
CA GLY A 482 -42.86 27.64 16.06
C GLY A 482 -42.34 28.70 15.08
N ASP A 483 -41.11 28.53 14.56
CA ASP A 483 -40.51 29.43 13.56
C ASP A 483 -40.67 28.90 12.12
N LEU A 484 -41.16 27.66 11.96
CA LEU A 484 -41.27 26.95 10.66
C LEU A 484 -42.71 26.84 10.14
N VAL A 485 -43.70 27.26 10.94
CA VAL A 485 -45.13 27.36 10.63
C VAL A 485 -45.55 28.81 10.73
#